data_AF-A0A352VSY2-F1
#
_entry.id   AF-A0A352VSY2-F1
#
_cell.length_a   1.000
_cell.length_b   1.000
_cell.length_c   1.000
_cell.angle_alpha   90.00
_cell.angle_beta   90.00
_cell.angle_gamma   90.00
#
_symmetry.space_group_name_H-M   'P 1'
#
loop_
_entity.id
_entity.type
_entity.pdbx_description
1 polymer ?
#
loop_
_entity_poly.entity_id
_entity_poly.type
_entity_poly.pdbx_seq_one_letter_code
_entity_poly.pdbx_strand_id
1 'polypeptide(L)'
;GAKLLYAFAEATVPKVTVITRKAYGGAYDVMSSKHIRGDVNLAWPQAEIAVMGPKGAVEVLFRKEIASAEDPQAVTDARMEEYREK
;
A
#
# COMPACT_ATOMS: atom_id res chain seq x y z
N GLY A 1 -13.69 7.56 5.68
CA GLY A 1 -12.32 7.37 6.20
C GLY A 1 -12.30 7.43 7.71
N ALA A 2 -12.24 8.64 8.29
CA ALA A 2 -11.98 8.86 9.71
C ALA A 2 -12.90 8.11 10.70
N LYS A 3 -14.19 7.93 10.40
CA LYS A 3 -15.11 7.19 11.28
C LYS A 3 -14.72 5.73 11.48
N LEU A 4 -14.25 5.05 10.43
CA LEU A 4 -13.85 3.63 10.52
C LEU A 4 -12.51 3.49 11.24
N LEU A 5 -11.57 4.40 10.95
CA LEU A 5 -10.31 4.52 11.70
C LEU A 5 -10.58 4.73 13.21
N TYR A 6 -11.48 5.65 13.54
CA TYR A 6 -11.90 5.92 14.92
C TYR A 6 -12.50 4.67 15.57
N ALA A 7 -13.43 4.00 14.91
CA ALA A 7 -14.07 2.80 15.43
C ALA A 7 -13.06 1.69 15.76
N PHE A 8 -12.09 1.43 14.88
CA PHE A 8 -11.05 0.41 15.15
C PHE A 8 -10.05 0.84 16.24
N ALA A 9 -9.70 2.13 16.30
CA ALA A 9 -8.78 2.66 17.32
C ALA A 9 -9.41 2.68 18.73
N GLU A 10 -10.73 2.93 18.82
CA GLU A 10 -11.49 2.94 20.06
C GLU A 10 -11.79 1.52 20.57
N ALA A 11 -12.03 0.57 19.66
CA ALA A 11 -12.39 -0.80 19.99
C ALA A 11 -11.36 -1.51 20.89
N THR A 12 -11.83 -1.96 22.07
CA THR A 12 -11.05 -2.69 23.08
C THR A 12 -11.21 -4.20 22.99
N VAL A 13 -12.12 -4.69 22.15
CA VAL A 13 -12.26 -6.12 21.86
C VAL A 13 -11.04 -6.64 21.08
N PRO A 14 -10.76 -7.95 21.13
CA PRO A 14 -9.72 -8.56 20.30
C PRO A 14 -9.99 -8.35 18.80
N LYS A 15 -8.96 -7.95 18.06
CA LYS A 15 -9.01 -7.67 16.61
C LYS A 15 -7.98 -8.50 15.87
N VAL A 16 -8.45 -9.23 14.86
CA VAL A 16 -7.61 -10.03 13.96
C VAL A 16 -7.84 -9.56 12.53
N THR A 17 -6.74 -9.22 11.85
CA THR A 17 -6.74 -8.76 10.46
C THR A 17 -5.99 -9.76 9.59
N VAL A 18 -6.60 -10.16 8.47
CA VAL A 18 -5.93 -10.97 7.43
C VAL A 18 -5.91 -10.17 6.14
N ILE A 19 -4.71 -9.84 5.68
CA ILE A 19 -4.48 -9.14 4.42
C ILE A 19 -4.45 -10.19 3.31
N THR A 20 -5.50 -10.20 2.48
CA THR A 20 -5.67 -11.19 1.42
C THR A 20 -5.04 -10.77 0.09
N ARG A 21 -4.86 -9.47 -0.14
CA ARG A 21 -4.22 -8.91 -1.34
C ARG A 21 -3.68 -7.50 -1.10
N LYS A 22 -4.30 -6.48 -1.69
CA LYS A 22 -3.78 -5.09 -1.69
C LYS A 22 -4.15 -4.36 -0.40
N ALA A 23 -3.16 -3.75 0.23
CA ALA A 23 -3.31 -2.87 1.37
C ALA A 23 -2.40 -1.65 1.20
N TYR A 24 -2.95 -0.58 0.62
CA TYR A 24 -2.15 0.59 0.26
C TYR A 24 -2.48 1.83 1.09
N GLY A 25 -1.43 2.51 1.55
CA GLY A 25 -1.50 3.83 2.19
C GLY A 25 -2.49 3.88 3.35
N GLY A 26 -3.23 5.00 3.46
CA GLY A 26 -4.18 5.19 4.55
C GLY A 26 -5.32 4.15 4.59
N ALA A 27 -5.61 3.46 3.48
CA ALA A 27 -6.60 2.38 3.50
C ALA A 27 -6.09 1.16 4.28
N TYR A 28 -4.79 0.87 4.24
CA TYR A 28 -4.19 -0.13 5.12
C TYR A 28 -4.39 0.26 6.59
N ASP A 29 -4.09 1.51 6.95
CA ASP A 29 -4.26 1.98 8.33
C ASP A 29 -5.70 1.90 8.81
N VAL A 30 -6.65 2.33 7.99
CA VAL A 30 -8.08 2.29 8.33
C VAL A 30 -8.60 0.86 8.54
N MET A 31 -7.95 -0.16 7.98
CA MET A 31 -8.41 -1.56 8.02
C MET A 31 -7.80 -2.36 9.19
N SER A 32 -7.88 -1.80 10.41
CA SER A 32 -7.35 -2.43 11.63
C SER A 32 -5.87 -2.82 11.49
N SER A 33 -5.04 -1.88 11.02
CA SER A 33 -3.60 -2.07 10.97
C SER A 33 -3.00 -2.20 12.37
N LYS A 34 -1.77 -2.71 12.43
CA LYS A 34 -1.03 -2.82 13.70
C LYS A 34 -0.78 -1.45 14.34
N HIS A 35 -0.70 -0.39 13.54
CA HIS A 35 -0.49 0.98 14.01
C HIS A 35 -1.71 1.56 14.74
N ILE A 36 -2.91 1.01 14.51
CA ILE A 36 -4.15 1.45 15.14
C ILE A 36 -4.72 0.41 16.11
N ARG A 37 -3.82 -0.26 16.85
CA ARG A 37 -4.14 -1.23 17.91
C ARG A 37 -4.76 -2.54 17.41
N GLY A 38 -4.45 -2.97 16.18
CA GLY A 38 -4.69 -4.36 15.76
C GLY A 38 -3.87 -5.34 16.60
N ASP A 39 -4.51 -6.38 17.15
CA ASP A 39 -3.85 -7.34 18.05
C ASP A 39 -3.03 -8.38 17.26
N VAL A 40 -3.63 -8.92 16.19
CA VAL A 40 -2.99 -9.87 15.28
C VAL A 40 -3.20 -9.43 13.83
N ASN A 41 -2.10 -9.31 13.07
CA ASN A 41 -2.12 -9.01 11.65
C ASN A 41 -1.39 -10.13 10.90
N LEU A 42 -2.10 -10.79 10.00
CA LEU A 42 -1.59 -11.84 9.13
C LEU A 42 -1.64 -11.38 7.68
N ALA A 43 -0.73 -11.87 6.86
CA ALA A 43 -0.68 -11.59 5.44
C ALA A 43 -0.57 -12.90 4.67
N TRP A 44 -1.36 -13.03 3.61
CA TRP A 44 -1.13 -14.11 2.64
C TRP A 44 0.15 -13.87 1.82
N PRO A 45 0.74 -14.91 1.22
CA PRO A 45 1.95 -14.76 0.41
C PRO A 45 1.82 -13.74 -0.73
N GLN A 46 0.62 -13.61 -1.30
CA GLN A 46 0.30 -12.65 -2.36
C GLN A 46 -0.18 -11.28 -1.87
N ALA A 47 -0.04 -10.99 -0.57
CA ALA A 47 -0.39 -9.68 -0.03
C ALA A 47 0.60 -8.61 -0.49
N GLU A 48 0.09 -7.42 -0.82
CA GLU A 48 0.89 -6.28 -1.25
C GLU A 48 0.61 -5.11 -0.31
N ILE A 49 1.56 -4.81 0.57
CA ILE A 49 1.47 -3.75 1.58
C ILE A 49 2.43 -2.64 1.17
N ALA A 50 1.90 -1.47 0.78
CA ALA A 50 2.71 -0.39 0.23
C ALA A 50 2.15 0.99 0.61
N VAL A 51 2.97 2.04 0.51
CA VAL A 51 2.53 3.43 0.79
C VAL A 51 1.47 3.90 -0.21
N MET A 52 1.60 3.49 -1.47
CA MET A 52 0.64 3.76 -2.53
C MET A 52 0.75 2.69 -3.63
N GLY A 53 -0.15 2.73 -4.61
CA GLY A 53 -0.09 1.80 -5.74
C GLY A 53 1.18 1.98 -6.60
N PRO A 54 1.71 0.92 -7.23
CA PRO A 54 3.00 0.95 -7.93
C PRO A 54 3.13 2.06 -8.98
N LYS A 55 2.08 2.27 -9.78
CA LYS A 55 2.06 3.33 -10.81
C LYS A 55 2.26 4.72 -10.21
N GLY A 56 1.52 5.05 -9.15
CA GLY A 56 1.64 6.34 -8.48
C GLY A 56 3.01 6.53 -7.83
N ALA A 57 3.58 5.46 -7.25
CA ALA A 57 4.92 5.52 -6.69
C ALA A 57 5.99 5.77 -7.76
N VAL A 58 5.91 5.06 -8.89
CA VAL A 58 6.86 5.20 -10.01
C VAL A 58 6.79 6.58 -10.64
N GLU A 59 5.60 7.11 -10.89
CA GLU A 59 5.41 8.45 -11.47
C GLU A 59 6.01 9.56 -10.58
N VAL A 60 6.04 9.36 -9.26
CA VAL A 60 6.64 10.30 -8.31
C VAL A 60 8.16 10.09 -8.20
N LEU A 61 8.61 8.85 -8.02
CA LEU A 61 10.03 8.52 -7.79
C LEU A 61 10.88 8.76 -9.04
N PHE A 62 10.37 8.37 -10.22
CA PHE A 62 11.10 8.42 -11.48
C PHE A 62 10.62 9.54 -12.39
N ARG A 63 9.91 10.54 -11.84
CA ARG A 63 9.32 11.66 -12.60
C ARG A 63 10.28 12.29 -13.61
N LYS A 64 11.53 12.53 -13.21
CA LYS A 64 12.54 13.17 -14.06
C LYS A 64 13.01 12.24 -15.18
N GLU A 65 13.27 10.97 -14.85
CA GLU A 65 13.72 9.94 -15.79
C GLU A 65 12.66 9.70 -16.87
N ILE A 66 11.41 9.48 -16.46
CA ILE A 66 10.26 9.27 -17.34
C ILE A 66 10.06 10.49 -18.25
N ALA A 67 10.18 11.71 -17.72
CA ALA A 67 10.02 12.93 -18.51
C ALA A 67 11.15 13.16 -19.53
N SER A 68 12.34 12.59 -19.28
CA SER A 68 13.50 12.70 -20.18
C SER A 68 13.64 11.52 -21.15
N ALA A 69 12.79 10.49 -21.04
CA ALA A 69 12.87 9.29 -21.84
C ALA A 69 12.32 9.50 -23.26
N GLU A 70 12.93 8.83 -24.25
CA GLU A 70 12.40 8.77 -25.62
C GLU A 70 11.06 8.03 -25.68
N ASP A 71 10.92 6.98 -24.85
CA ASP A 71 9.66 6.28 -24.61
C ASP A 71 9.32 6.27 -23.11
N PRO A 72 8.59 7.30 -22.63
CA PRO A 72 8.16 7.39 -21.23
C PRO A 72 7.31 6.20 -20.76
N GLN A 73 6.55 5.58 -21.67
CA GLN A 73 5.68 4.47 -21.31
C GLN A 73 6.51 3.21 -21.05
N ALA A 74 7.45 2.89 -21.93
CA ALA A 74 8.36 1.76 -21.73
C ALA A 74 9.19 1.89 -20.44
N VAL A 75 9.69 3.09 -20.13
CA VAL A 75 10.42 3.34 -18.87
C VAL A 75 9.49 3.19 -17.66
N THR A 76 8.26 3.72 -17.74
CA THR A 76 7.29 3.59 -16.65
C THR A 76 6.94 2.12 -16.38
N ASP A 77 6.71 1.33 -17.43
CA ASP A 77 6.38 -0.09 -17.31
C ASP A 77 7.54 -0.90 -16.73
N ALA A 78 8.78 -0.65 -17.18
CA ALA A 78 9.97 -1.28 -16.62
C ALA A 78 10.16 -0.95 -15.14
N ARG A 79 9.99 0.33 -14.75
CA ARG A 79 10.09 0.77 -13.35
C ARG A 79 8.95 0.24 -12.49
N MET A 80 7.75 0.06 -13.05
CA MET A 80 6.63 -0.54 -12.32
C MET A 80 6.87 -2.01 -11.98
N GLU A 81 7.50 -2.77 -12.88
CA GLU A 81 7.85 -4.15 -12.59
C GLU A 81 8.93 -4.23 -11.51
N GLU A 82 10.00 -3.44 -11.64
CA GLU A 82 11.06 -3.34 -10.64
C GLU A 82 10.52 -2.93 -9.25
N TYR A 83 9.54 -2.02 -9.21
CA TYR A 83 8.93 -1.57 -7.96
C TYR A 83 8.05 -2.64 -7.30
N ARG A 84 7.52 -3.61 -8.05
CA ARG A 84 6.69 -4.70 -7.50
C ARG A 84 7.52 -5.85 -6.94
N GLU A 85 8.72 -6.05 -7.46
CA GLU A 85 9.63 -7.12 -7.01
C GLU A 85 10.41 -6.75 -5.74
N LYS A 86 10.48 -5.45 -5.40
CA LYS A 86 11.15 -4.90 -4.21
C LYS A 86 10.20 -4.73 -3.04
#